data_AF-A0A9X0F0T9-F1
#
_entry.id   AF-A0A9X0F0T9-F1
#
_cell.length_a   1.000
_cell.length_b   1.000
_cell.length_c   1.000
_cell.angle_alpha   90.00
_cell.angle_beta   90.00
_cell.angle_gamma   90.00
#
_symmetry.space_group_name_H-M   'P 1'
#
loop_
_entity.id
_entity.type
_entity.pdbx_description
1 polymer ?
#
loop_
_entity_poly.entity_id
_entity_poly.type
_entity_poly.pdbx_seq_one_letter_code
_entity_poly.pdbx_strand_id
1 'polypeptide(L)' 'MNKGISLEIALEAFSAYLAENGGKQSMIERYNYDITGFYK' A
#
# COMPACT_ATOMS: atom_id res chain seq x y z
N MET A 1 -15.06 1.54 -8.19
CA MET A 1 -14.54 0.31 -7.55
C MET A 1 -15.62 -0.76 -7.65
N ASN A 2 -15.48 -1.71 -8.57
CA ASN A 2 -16.30 -2.92 -8.61
C ASN A 2 -16.15 -3.66 -7.28
N LYS A 3 -17.17 -4.45 -6.86
CA LYS A 3 -17.22 -5.25 -5.62
C LYS A 3 -15.98 -6.16 -5.44
N GLY A 4 -14.87 -5.58 -5.01
CA GLY A 4 -13.54 -6.13 -4.88
C GLY A 4 -12.77 -5.30 -3.86
N ILE A 5 -11.76 -5.92 -3.25
CA ILE A 5 -10.97 -5.46 -2.09
C ILE A 5 -10.81 -3.93 -2.06
N SER A 6 -11.09 -3.31 -0.90
CA SER A 6 -10.92 -1.87 -0.73
C SER A 6 -9.45 -1.47 -0.87
N LEU A 7 -9.19 -0.26 -1.36
CA LEU A 7 -7.83 0.26 -1.51
C LEU A 7 -7.06 0.21 -0.18
N GLU A 8 -7.72 0.53 0.93
CA GLU A 8 -7.13 0.49 2.27
C GLU A 8 -6.65 -0.91 2.64
N ILE A 9 -7.48 -1.95 2.43
CA ILE A 9 -7.10 -3.34 2.71
C ILE A 9 -5.94 -3.78 1.81
N ALA A 10 -5.94 -3.36 0.55
CA ALA A 10 -4.85 -3.67 -0.37
C ALA A 10 -3.53 -3.00 0.06
N LEU A 11 -3.56 -1.73 0.48
CA LEU A 11 -2.38 -1.01 0.95
C LEU A 11 -1.82 -1.57 2.26
N GLU A 12 -2.69 -2.01 3.17
CA GLU A 12 -2.27 -2.64 4.43
C GLU A 12 -1.55 -3.97 4.16
N ALA A 13 -2.15 -4.86 3.36
CA ALA A 13 -1.54 -6.13 3.00
C ALA A 13 -0.22 -5.94 2.23
N PHE A 14 -0.16 -4.97 1.33
CA PHE A 14 1.06 -4.63 0.59
C PHE A 14 2.16 -4.09 1.50
N SER A 15 1.81 -3.22 2.45
CA SER A 15 2.76 -2.67 3.43
C SER A 15 3.34 -3.76 4.33
N ALA A 16 2.51 -4.69 4.80
CA ALA A 16 2.95 -5.84 5.59
C ALA A 16 3.93 -6.73 4.81
N TYR A 17 3.59 -7.06 3.56
CA TYR A 17 4.48 -7.82 2.68
C TYR A 17 5.85 -7.13 2.52
N LEU A 18 5.88 -5.83 2.25
CA LEU A 18 7.13 -5.11 2.11
C LEU A 18 7.95 -5.12 3.40
N ALA A 19 7.31 -4.91 4.55
CA ALA A 19 7.99 -4.93 5.85
C ALA A 19 8.63 -6.31 6.15
N GLU A 20 7.90 -7.40 5.87
CA GLU A 20 8.40 -8.77 6.04
C GLU A 20 9.58 -9.10 5.10
N ASN A 21 9.64 -8.45 3.94
CA ASN A 21 10.68 -8.66 2.92
C ASN A 21 11.84 -7.63 3.01
N GLY A 22 12.00 -6.96 4.16
CA GLY A 22 13.11 -6.03 4.39
C GLY A 22 12.93 -4.64 3.77
N GLY A 23 11.70 -4.30 3.39
CA GLY A 23 11.32 -2.97 2.96
C GLY A 23 11.53 -1.95 4.09
N LYS A 24 12.26 -0.87 3.78
CA LYS A 24 12.41 0.24 4.73
C LYS A 24 11.07 0.96 4.90
N GLN A 25 10.75 1.34 6.13
CA GLN A 25 9.50 2.06 6.45
C GLN A 25 9.30 3.30 5.55
N SER A 26 10.35 4.09 5.30
CA SER A 26 10.27 5.27 4.44
C SER A 26 9.90 4.97 2.98
N MET A 27 10.26 3.79 2.47
CA MET A 27 9.88 3.33 1.14
C MET A 27 8.41 2.89 1.11
N ILE A 28 7.96 2.19 2.15
CA ILE A 28 6.56 1.76 2.30
C ILE A 28 5.64 2.98 2.39
N GLU A 29 5.99 3.98 3.20
CA GLU A 29 5.27 5.24 3.32
C GLU A 29 5.20 5.98 1.98
N ARG A 30 6.30 5.99 1.21
CA ARG A 30 6.33 6.61 -0.11
C ARG A 30 5.39 5.92 -1.09
N TYR A 31 5.39 4.58 -1.11
CA TYR A 31 4.46 3.83 -1.96
C TYR A 31 3.00 4.05 -1.56
N ASN A 32 2.69 4.05 -0.27
CA ASN A 32 1.34 4.37 0.19
C ASN A 32 0.90 5.77 -0.26
N TYR A 33 1.78 6.77 -0.18
CA TYR A 33 1.50 8.12 -0.68
C TYR A 33 1.25 8.14 -2.20
N ASP A 34 2.17 7.57 -2.99
CA ASP A 34 2.10 7.61 -4.46
C ASP A 34 0.87 6.82 -4.96
N ILE A 35 0.57 5.65 -4.39
CA ILE A 35 -0.61 4.85 -4.76
C ILE A 35 -1.90 5.56 -4.35
N THR A 36 -1.97 6.10 -3.13
CA THR A 36 -3.15 6.87 -2.71
C THR A 36 -3.36 8.09 -3.61
N GLY A 37 -2.28 8.75 -4.04
CA GLY A 37 -2.32 9.85 -5.00
C GLY A 37 -2.82 9.45 -6.38
N PHE A 38 -2.46 8.26 -6.86
CA PHE A 38 -2.92 7.74 -8.16
C PHE A 38 -4.43 7.44 -8.20
N TYR A 39 -5.01 7.00 -7.08
CA TYR A 39 -6.43 6.68 -6.98
C TYR A 39 -7.34 7.89 -6.67
N LYS A 40 -6.77 9.08 -6.44
CA LYS A 40 -7.50 10.34 -6.28
C LYS A 40 -7.80 10.98 -7.63
#